data_AF-A0A433NES2-F1
#
_entry.id   AF-A0A433NES2-F1
#
_cell.length_a   1.000
_cell.length_b   1.000
_cell.length_c   1.000
_cell.angle_alpha   90.00
_cell.angle_beta   90.00
_cell.angle_gamma   90.00
#
_symmetry.space_group_name_H-M   'P 1'
#
loop_
_entity.id
_entity.type
_entity.pdbx_description
1 polymer ?
#
loop_
_entity_poly.entity_id
_entity_poly.type
_entity_poly.pdbx_seq_one_letter_code
_entity_poly.pdbx_strand_id
1 'polypeptide(L)'
;MKQLLYVMIGIIFTCTSAYAKDDFQCSDPNAVEAVKKTFADRAKEMFYHSPSQSVDTVNAIYSKISTQPRWGKAFSCSLRVEIPVSQEIIDIILNKDDLLYTKDEMDKISNNLFTKTGESKGNRLSDDKIVIPSFAYDLSILEHEKEIKVEKKSYDALSRAIYAVAWLSENAEKITKTAQEKTLESEKEQYLFFFTDVYGILEDAPEDIKSKFHASQTTWVKERNKKCGNAESLETNNLSLKEQIHAYRCHNATMSEQVSSLDPDEG
;
A
#
# COMPACT_ATOMS: atom_id res chain seq x y z
N MET A 1 -88.41 14.67 15.47
CA MET A 1 -87.38 14.46 16.52
C MET A 1 -87.07 12.97 16.55
N LYS A 2 -85.87 12.42 16.36
CA LYS A 2 -84.52 12.86 16.01
C LYS A 2 -83.93 11.67 15.21
N GLN A 3 -83.27 11.93 14.07
CA GLN A 3 -82.44 10.92 13.40
C GLN A 3 -81.20 10.66 14.26
N LEU A 4 -80.95 9.39 14.60
CA LEU A 4 -79.69 8.94 15.22
C LEU A 4 -78.81 8.36 14.11
N LEU A 5 -77.90 9.18 13.61
CA LEU A 5 -76.77 8.77 12.77
C LEU A 5 -75.77 8.03 13.67
N TYR A 6 -75.72 6.69 13.54
CA TYR A 6 -74.61 5.90 14.06
C TYR A 6 -73.41 6.10 13.14
N VAL A 7 -72.48 6.97 13.57
CA VAL A 7 -71.16 7.07 12.95
C VAL A 7 -70.32 5.90 13.47
N MET A 8 -70.19 4.85 12.65
CA MET A 8 -69.15 3.83 12.83
C MET A 8 -67.80 4.47 12.52
N ILE A 9 -67.12 4.99 13.55
CA ILE A 9 -65.70 5.33 13.47
C ILE A 9 -64.94 4.01 13.51
N GLY A 10 -64.71 3.44 12.32
CA GLY A 10 -63.73 2.39 12.15
C GLY A 10 -62.35 2.99 12.40
N ILE A 11 -61.81 2.79 13.61
CA ILE A 11 -60.38 2.98 13.87
C ILE A 11 -59.69 1.87 13.09
N ILE A 12 -59.26 2.18 11.86
CA ILE A 12 -58.27 1.35 11.17
C ILE A 12 -56.98 1.55 11.96
N PHE A 13 -56.73 0.66 12.90
CA PHE A 13 -55.40 0.44 13.45
C PHE A 13 -54.57 -0.14 12.31
N THR A 14 -54.09 0.71 11.40
CA THR A 14 -52.91 0.35 10.62
C THR A 14 -51.78 0.30 11.64
N CYS A 15 -51.53 -0.87 12.20
CA CYS A 15 -50.19 -1.22 12.68
C CYS A 15 -49.27 -1.17 11.46
N THR A 16 -48.91 0.04 11.02
CA THR A 16 -47.57 0.23 10.50
C THR A 16 -46.69 -0.09 11.67
N SER A 17 -46.13 -1.30 11.69
CA SER A 17 -44.88 -1.57 12.38
C SER A 17 -43.83 -0.65 11.72
N ALA A 18 -43.91 0.63 12.08
CA ALA A 18 -42.76 1.48 12.11
C ALA A 18 -41.86 0.80 13.11
N TYR A 19 -41.02 -0.12 12.62
CA TYR A 19 -39.80 -0.50 13.31
C TYR A 19 -39.19 0.83 13.73
N ALA A 20 -39.22 1.07 15.04
CA ALA A 20 -38.81 2.34 15.59
C ALA A 20 -37.41 2.59 15.05
N LYS A 21 -37.22 3.81 14.57
CA LYS A 21 -35.95 4.39 14.15
C LYS A 21 -34.86 4.31 15.26
N ASP A 22 -35.25 3.81 16.44
CA ASP A 22 -34.52 3.80 17.70
C ASP A 22 -33.80 2.47 18.01
N ASP A 23 -34.11 1.34 17.35
CA ASP A 23 -33.60 0.04 17.82
C ASP A 23 -32.35 -0.51 17.10
N PHE A 24 -31.99 0.00 15.93
CA PHE A 24 -30.78 -0.44 15.23
C PHE A 24 -30.10 0.65 14.40
N GLN A 25 -28.84 0.92 14.71
CA GLN A 25 -27.99 1.86 13.98
C GLN A 25 -26.70 1.15 13.57
N CYS A 26 -26.11 1.52 12.43
CA CYS A 26 -24.82 0.97 11.99
C CYS A 26 -23.69 1.29 12.98
N SER A 27 -23.87 2.31 13.82
CA SER A 27 -22.97 2.70 14.91
C SER A 27 -23.20 1.92 16.20
N ASP A 28 -24.17 1.00 16.25
CA ASP A 28 -24.35 0.10 17.39
C ASP A 28 -23.05 -0.72 17.61
N PRO A 29 -22.54 -0.83 18.85
CA PRO A 29 -21.31 -1.57 19.13
C PRO A 29 -21.30 -3.01 18.60
N ASN A 30 -22.43 -3.73 18.69
CA ASN A 30 -22.54 -5.09 18.17
C ASN A 30 -22.50 -5.11 16.64
N ALA A 31 -23.08 -4.10 15.98
CA ALA A 31 -22.99 -3.95 14.53
C ALA A 31 -21.57 -3.65 14.06
N VAL A 32 -20.86 -2.77 14.77
CA VAL A 32 -19.44 -2.48 14.50
C VAL A 32 -18.58 -3.73 14.71
N GLU A 33 -18.86 -4.52 15.74
CA GLU A 33 -18.13 -5.75 16.00
C GLU A 33 -18.39 -6.83 14.93
N ALA A 34 -19.64 -7.00 14.49
CA ALA A 34 -19.98 -7.90 13.39
C ALA A 34 -19.27 -7.48 12.08
N VAL A 35 -19.17 -6.18 11.81
CA VAL A 35 -18.41 -5.62 10.67
C VAL A 35 -16.93 -5.96 10.79
N LYS A 36 -16.30 -5.65 11.92
CA LYS A 36 -14.88 -5.97 12.18
C LYS A 36 -14.59 -7.44 11.92
N LYS A 37 -15.37 -8.32 12.55
CA LYS A 37 -15.22 -9.77 12.43
C LYS A 37 -15.39 -10.23 10.98
N THR A 38 -16.46 -9.80 10.30
CA THR A 38 -16.74 -10.23 8.92
C THR A 38 -15.59 -9.91 7.96
N PHE A 39 -15.08 -8.67 8.01
CA PHE A 39 -14.02 -8.25 7.08
C PHE A 39 -12.63 -8.78 7.48
N ALA A 40 -12.38 -9.02 8.77
CA ALA A 40 -11.19 -9.75 9.22
C ALA A 40 -11.23 -11.21 8.75
N ASP A 41 -12.36 -11.92 8.91
CA ASP A 41 -12.51 -13.30 8.48
C ASP A 41 -12.32 -13.44 6.95
N ARG A 42 -12.92 -12.53 6.16
CA ARG A 42 -12.68 -12.48 4.72
C ARG A 42 -11.23 -12.16 4.35
N ALA A 43 -10.54 -11.30 5.12
CA ALA A 43 -9.12 -11.03 4.90
C ALA A 43 -8.27 -12.28 5.20
N LYS A 44 -8.62 -13.09 6.20
CA LYS A 44 -7.96 -14.38 6.47
C LYS A 44 -8.12 -15.35 5.32
N GLU A 45 -9.31 -15.43 4.73
CA GLU A 45 -9.59 -16.28 3.56
C GLU A 45 -8.75 -15.92 2.33
N MET A 46 -8.19 -14.70 2.26
CA MET A 46 -7.30 -14.27 1.17
C MET A 46 -5.87 -14.82 1.31
N PHE A 47 -5.47 -15.31 2.48
CA PHE A 47 -4.21 -16.04 2.63
C PHE A 47 -4.40 -17.48 2.13
N TYR A 48 -3.92 -17.75 0.90
CA TYR A 48 -3.94 -19.09 0.34
C TYR A 48 -3.18 -20.08 1.26
N HIS A 49 -3.77 -21.25 1.49
CA HIS A 49 -3.24 -22.40 2.25
C HIS A 49 -3.16 -22.28 3.79
N SER A 50 -3.09 -21.08 4.38
CA SER A 50 -3.21 -20.94 5.84
C SER A 50 -3.74 -19.55 6.21
N PRO A 51 -4.82 -19.45 7.00
CA PRO A 51 -5.25 -18.16 7.54
C PRO A 51 -4.11 -17.57 8.37
N SER A 52 -3.71 -16.34 8.05
CA SER A 52 -2.70 -15.61 8.80
C SER A 52 -3.28 -15.07 10.10
N GLN A 53 -2.60 -15.32 11.22
CA GLN A 53 -2.91 -14.69 12.51
C GLN A 53 -2.54 -13.20 12.52
N SER A 54 -1.71 -12.74 11.58
CA SER A 54 -1.34 -11.32 11.45
C SER A 54 -2.51 -10.46 10.99
N VAL A 55 -3.59 -11.06 10.46
CA VAL A 55 -4.85 -10.34 10.23
C VAL A 55 -5.44 -9.82 11.56
N ASP A 56 -5.33 -10.60 12.63
CA ASP A 56 -5.88 -10.23 13.94
C ASP A 56 -5.10 -9.09 14.62
N THR A 57 -3.88 -8.80 14.15
CA THR A 57 -3.05 -7.70 14.66
C THR A 57 -3.27 -6.39 13.91
N VAL A 58 -4.01 -6.41 12.78
CA VAL A 58 -4.32 -5.19 12.02
C VAL A 58 -5.33 -4.33 12.77
N ASN A 59 -4.86 -3.21 13.31
CA ASN A 59 -5.70 -2.27 14.04
C ASN A 59 -6.48 -1.34 13.09
N ALA A 60 -7.64 -1.79 12.61
CA ALA A 60 -8.54 -0.93 11.84
C ALA A 60 -9.40 -0.02 12.75
N ILE A 61 -9.32 1.28 12.53
CA ILE A 61 -10.10 2.30 13.24
C ILE A 61 -11.31 2.68 12.40
N TYR A 62 -12.51 2.52 12.98
CA TYR A 62 -13.79 2.78 12.32
C TYR A 62 -14.40 4.09 12.84
N SER A 63 -14.76 5.00 11.94
CA SER A 63 -15.29 6.31 12.29
C SER A 63 -16.30 6.82 11.27
N LYS A 64 -16.97 7.94 11.57
CA LYS A 64 -17.95 8.60 10.68
C LYS A 64 -19.01 7.64 10.14
N ILE A 65 -19.52 6.79 11.02
CA ILE A 65 -20.49 5.77 10.66
C ILE A 65 -21.84 6.45 10.40
N SER A 66 -22.43 6.13 9.26
CA SER A 66 -23.72 6.64 8.82
C SER A 66 -24.70 5.49 8.61
N THR A 67 -25.97 5.75 8.87
CA THR A 67 -27.07 4.79 8.71
C THR A 67 -28.14 5.37 7.81
N GLN A 68 -28.44 4.66 6.74
CA GLN A 68 -29.57 4.93 5.86
C GLN A 68 -30.58 3.79 6.01
N PRO A 69 -31.68 3.99 6.76
CA PRO A 69 -32.71 2.97 6.90
C PRO A 69 -33.37 2.72 5.54
N ARG A 70 -33.61 1.45 5.20
CA ARG A 70 -34.34 1.04 4.01
C ARG A 70 -35.54 0.20 4.44
N TRP A 71 -36.74 0.65 4.13
CA TRP A 71 -37.98 -0.04 4.48
C TRP A 71 -38.01 -1.46 3.90
N GLY A 72 -38.19 -2.46 4.77
CA GLY A 72 -38.28 -3.87 4.38
C GLY A 72 -37.01 -4.48 3.77
N LYS A 73 -35.83 -3.87 3.99
CA LYS A 73 -34.53 -4.33 3.46
C LYS A 73 -33.42 -4.13 4.49
N ALA A 74 -32.22 -4.65 4.17
CA ALA A 74 -31.01 -4.38 4.93
C ALA A 74 -30.75 -2.85 5.05
N PHE A 75 -30.30 -2.43 6.24
CA PHE A 75 -29.83 -1.07 6.51
C PHE A 75 -28.60 -0.80 5.67
N SER A 76 -28.56 0.35 5.00
CA SER A 76 -27.38 0.73 4.23
C SER A 76 -26.48 1.61 5.09
N CYS A 77 -25.24 1.19 5.24
CA CYS A 77 -24.27 1.80 6.10
C CYS A 77 -23.09 2.32 5.28
N SER A 78 -22.46 3.39 5.76
CA SER A 78 -21.14 3.78 5.31
C SER A 78 -20.29 4.24 6.48
N LEU A 79 -19.00 3.92 6.44
CA LEU A 79 -18.03 4.31 7.45
C LEU A 79 -16.70 4.71 6.82
N ARG A 80 -15.89 5.45 7.58
CA ARG A 80 -14.49 5.72 7.26
C ARG A 80 -13.62 4.73 8.03
N VAL A 81 -12.64 4.12 7.34
CA VAL A 81 -11.62 3.27 7.96
C VAL A 81 -10.27 3.95 7.87
N GLU A 82 -9.51 3.87 8.96
CA GLU A 82 -8.10 4.22 9.01
C GLU A 82 -7.33 3.03 9.56
N ILE A 83 -6.32 2.57 8.83
CA ILE A 83 -5.44 1.46 9.24
C ILE A 83 -4.03 2.04 9.41
N PRO A 84 -3.57 2.27 10.65
CA PRO A 84 -2.19 2.67 10.90
C PRO A 84 -1.22 1.61 10.36
N VAL A 85 -0.10 2.06 9.81
CA VAL A 85 0.97 1.21 9.27
C VAL A 85 2.33 1.69 9.77
N SER A 86 3.29 0.77 9.86
CA SER A 86 4.66 1.13 10.26
C SER A 86 5.38 1.92 9.15
N GLN A 87 6.44 2.63 9.52
CA GLN A 87 7.27 3.35 8.55
C GLN A 87 7.90 2.42 7.51
N GLU A 88 8.27 1.20 7.90
CA GLU A 88 8.81 0.19 6.98
C GLU A 88 7.82 -0.15 5.87
N ILE A 89 6.55 -0.34 6.21
CA ILE A 89 5.48 -0.59 5.24
C ILE A 89 5.29 0.60 4.30
N ILE A 90 5.38 1.82 4.83
CA ILE A 90 5.30 3.06 4.03
C ILE A 90 6.45 3.13 3.03
N ASP A 91 7.66 2.86 3.49
CA ASP A 91 8.86 2.93 2.66
C ASP A 91 8.80 1.89 1.51
N ILE A 92 8.23 0.70 1.75
CA ILE A 92 7.96 -0.30 0.72
C ILE A 92 6.89 0.19 -0.28
N ILE A 93 5.73 0.68 0.22
CA ILE A 93 4.62 1.14 -0.62
C ILE A 93 5.06 2.28 -1.57
N LEU A 94 5.86 3.21 -1.05
CA LEU A 94 6.36 4.36 -1.78
C LEU A 94 7.63 4.06 -2.58
N ASN A 95 8.22 2.88 -2.41
CA ASN A 95 9.56 2.53 -2.90
C ASN A 95 10.59 3.64 -2.64
N LYS A 96 10.67 4.12 -1.38
CA LYS A 96 11.42 5.34 -1.02
C LYS A 96 12.92 5.25 -1.33
N ASP A 97 13.49 4.07 -1.21
CA ASP A 97 14.91 3.80 -1.47
C ASP A 97 15.19 3.36 -2.92
N ASP A 98 14.18 3.40 -3.80
CA ASP A 98 14.24 2.99 -5.20
C ASP A 98 14.81 1.56 -5.36
N LEU A 99 14.26 0.62 -4.61
CA LEU A 99 14.67 -0.77 -4.62
C LEU A 99 13.94 -1.56 -5.72
N LEU A 100 14.58 -2.63 -6.20
CA LEU A 100 14.06 -3.54 -7.20
C LEU A 100 13.11 -4.59 -6.59
N TYR A 101 11.93 -4.13 -6.16
CA TYR A 101 10.82 -5.02 -5.81
C TYR A 101 10.31 -5.77 -7.04
N THR A 102 9.84 -7.00 -6.84
CA THR A 102 9.25 -7.78 -7.94
C THR A 102 7.89 -7.23 -8.35
N LYS A 103 7.52 -7.48 -9.60
CA LYS A 103 6.19 -7.14 -10.10
C LYS A 103 5.08 -7.78 -9.27
N ASP A 104 5.23 -9.04 -8.86
CA ASP A 104 4.22 -9.74 -8.06
C ASP A 104 4.02 -9.08 -6.68
N GLU A 105 5.10 -8.67 -6.01
CA GLU A 105 5.04 -7.94 -4.73
C GLU A 105 4.31 -6.59 -4.89
N MET A 106 4.71 -5.80 -5.90
CA MET A 106 4.09 -4.49 -6.14
C MET A 106 2.64 -4.61 -6.61
N ASP A 107 2.31 -5.63 -7.40
CA ASP A 107 0.94 -5.93 -7.83
C ASP A 107 0.07 -6.34 -6.63
N LYS A 108 0.59 -7.14 -5.69
CA LYS A 108 -0.13 -7.49 -4.44
C LYS A 108 -0.43 -6.26 -3.60
N ILE A 109 0.52 -5.33 -3.47
CA ILE A 109 0.33 -4.08 -2.74
C ILE A 109 -0.72 -3.22 -3.43
N SER A 110 -0.54 -2.93 -4.72
CA SER A 110 -1.38 -2.02 -5.48
C SER A 110 -2.83 -2.51 -5.61
N ASN A 111 -3.02 -3.79 -5.97
CA ASN A 111 -4.34 -4.38 -6.20
C ASN A 111 -5.16 -4.57 -4.93
N ASN A 112 -4.57 -4.44 -3.75
CA ASN A 112 -5.26 -4.65 -2.48
C ASN A 112 -5.34 -3.37 -1.62
N LEU A 113 -4.29 -2.53 -1.62
CA LEU A 113 -4.30 -1.28 -0.87
C LEU A 113 -5.03 -0.17 -1.59
N PHE A 114 -4.78 0.10 -2.88
CA PHE A 114 -5.27 1.30 -3.58
C PHE A 114 -6.55 1.06 -4.37
N THR A 115 -7.43 0.26 -3.78
CA THR A 115 -8.64 -0.17 -4.47
C THR A 115 -9.71 0.91 -4.47
N LYS A 116 -10.52 0.95 -5.54
CA LYS A 116 -11.65 1.88 -5.63
C LYS A 116 -12.77 1.39 -4.71
N THR A 117 -13.21 2.27 -3.82
CA THR A 117 -14.51 2.10 -3.16
C THR A 117 -15.61 2.54 -4.13
N GLY A 118 -16.80 1.97 -4.02
CA GLY A 118 -17.94 2.25 -4.91
C GLY A 118 -18.37 3.73 -5.00
N GLU A 119 -17.74 4.64 -4.24
CA GLU A 119 -18.03 6.07 -4.18
C GLU A 119 -17.00 6.95 -4.92
N SER A 120 -16.35 6.43 -5.97
CA SER A 120 -15.35 7.14 -6.82
C SER A 120 -14.05 7.57 -6.13
N LYS A 121 -13.92 7.36 -4.82
CA LYS A 121 -12.68 7.62 -4.07
C LYS A 121 -11.91 6.30 -3.84
N GLY A 122 -10.66 6.27 -4.28
CA GLY A 122 -9.75 5.18 -3.94
C GLY A 122 -9.34 5.23 -2.48
N ASN A 123 -8.96 4.08 -1.94
CA ASN A 123 -8.12 4.03 -0.76
C ASN A 123 -6.84 4.86 -1.01
N ARG A 124 -6.31 5.49 0.03
CA ARG A 124 -5.10 6.32 -0.10
C ARG A 124 -4.19 6.15 1.10
N LEU A 125 -2.89 6.25 0.85
CA LEU A 125 -1.91 6.46 1.91
C LEU A 125 -1.97 7.92 2.36
N SER A 126 -2.02 8.16 3.66
CA SER A 126 -2.01 9.49 4.27
C SER A 126 -1.09 9.42 5.47
N ASP A 127 0.06 10.06 5.39
CA ASP A 127 1.10 10.02 6.42
C ASP A 127 1.44 8.56 6.81
N ASP A 128 0.97 8.12 7.98
CA ASP A 128 1.23 6.84 8.62
C ASP A 128 0.07 5.83 8.53
N LYS A 129 -0.90 6.07 7.65
CA LYS A 129 -2.12 5.24 7.58
C LYS A 129 -2.69 5.05 6.20
N ILE A 130 -3.29 3.89 5.99
CA ILE A 130 -4.18 3.61 4.86
C ILE A 130 -5.59 4.09 5.21
N VAL A 131 -6.12 4.97 4.38
CA VAL A 131 -7.42 5.60 4.58
C VAL A 131 -8.41 5.09 3.54
N ILE A 132 -9.48 4.47 4.01
CA ILE A 132 -10.68 4.16 3.22
C ILE A 132 -11.70 5.27 3.54
N PRO A 133 -11.88 6.27 2.66
CA PRO A 133 -12.59 7.48 2.99
C PRO A 133 -14.09 7.25 3.23
N SER A 134 -14.66 6.26 2.55
CA SER A 134 -16.05 5.86 2.66
C SER A 134 -16.21 4.42 2.20
N PHE A 135 -16.65 3.55 3.08
CA PHE A 135 -16.82 2.12 2.85
C PHE A 135 -18.28 1.75 3.06
N ALA A 136 -18.97 1.47 1.96
CA ALA A 136 -20.38 1.11 1.96
C ALA A 136 -20.59 -0.39 2.22
N TYR A 137 -21.52 -0.71 3.11
CA TYR A 137 -21.94 -2.06 3.45
C TYR A 137 -23.42 -2.06 3.85
N ASP A 138 -24.01 -3.25 3.93
CA ASP A 138 -25.39 -3.43 4.37
C ASP A 138 -25.44 -4.31 5.61
N LEU A 139 -26.40 -4.02 6.49
CA LEU A 139 -26.66 -4.80 7.70
C LEU A 139 -28.10 -5.33 7.68
N SER A 140 -28.26 -6.61 7.95
CA SER A 140 -29.57 -7.22 8.21
C SER A 140 -29.56 -7.94 9.57
N ILE A 141 -30.67 -7.82 10.30
CA ILE A 141 -30.91 -8.56 11.53
C ILE A 141 -31.74 -9.78 11.16
N LEU A 142 -31.25 -10.97 11.50
CA LEU A 142 -32.03 -12.19 11.33
C LEU A 142 -33.04 -12.32 12.47
N GLU A 143 -34.33 -12.37 12.14
CA GLU A 143 -35.48 -12.23 13.07
C GLU A 143 -35.52 -13.24 14.23
N HIS A 144 -34.71 -14.31 14.18
CA HIS A 144 -34.75 -15.40 15.17
C HIS A 144 -33.50 -15.53 16.06
N GLU A 145 -32.37 -14.89 15.72
CA GLU A 145 -31.08 -15.14 16.42
C GLU A 145 -30.36 -13.88 16.92
N LYS A 146 -30.88 -12.66 16.68
CA LYS A 146 -30.15 -11.40 16.91
C LYS A 146 -28.78 -11.34 16.20
N GLU A 147 -28.53 -12.23 15.25
CA GLU A 147 -27.30 -12.23 14.47
C GLU A 147 -27.35 -11.08 13.46
N ILE A 148 -26.26 -10.30 13.41
CA ILE A 148 -26.09 -9.18 12.49
C ILE A 148 -25.33 -9.71 11.28
N LYS A 149 -26.03 -9.84 10.16
CA LYS A 149 -25.42 -10.23 8.90
C LYS A 149 -24.89 -9.00 8.18
N VAL A 150 -23.61 -9.05 7.82
CA VAL A 150 -22.92 -7.99 7.08
C VAL A 150 -22.86 -8.36 5.60
N GLU A 151 -23.72 -7.73 4.81
CA GLU A 151 -23.74 -7.88 3.37
C GLU A 151 -22.95 -6.77 2.68
N LYS A 152 -22.41 -7.08 1.51
CA LYS A 152 -21.53 -6.16 0.80
C LYS A 152 -22.03 -5.95 -0.62
N LYS A 153 -22.23 -4.69 -0.99
CA LYS A 153 -22.82 -4.32 -2.29
C LYS A 153 -21.85 -4.36 -3.48
N SER A 154 -20.54 -4.17 -3.30
CA SER A 154 -19.51 -4.38 -4.33
C SER A 154 -18.09 -4.13 -3.81
N TYR A 155 -17.10 -4.82 -4.40
CA TYR A 155 -15.63 -4.74 -4.26
C TYR A 155 -15.03 -4.71 -2.84
N ASP A 156 -14.31 -5.77 -2.43
CA ASP A 156 -13.84 -5.98 -1.04
C ASP A 156 -12.65 -5.18 -0.53
N ALA A 157 -12.73 -3.85 -0.68
CA ALA A 157 -11.66 -2.91 -0.33
C ALA A 157 -11.20 -3.00 1.13
N LEU A 158 -12.09 -3.25 2.10
CA LEU A 158 -11.72 -3.35 3.51
C LEU A 158 -10.96 -4.64 3.79
N SER A 159 -11.51 -5.80 3.43
CA SER A 159 -10.80 -7.08 3.60
C SER A 159 -9.47 -7.09 2.87
N ARG A 160 -9.42 -6.53 1.65
CA ARG A 160 -8.19 -6.41 0.86
C ARG A 160 -7.14 -5.52 1.53
N ALA A 161 -7.55 -4.39 2.08
CA ALA A 161 -6.63 -3.51 2.79
C ALA A 161 -6.09 -4.17 4.07
N ILE A 162 -6.96 -4.83 4.85
CA ILE A 162 -6.57 -5.60 6.03
C ILE A 162 -5.59 -6.71 5.63
N TYR A 163 -5.92 -7.48 4.59
CA TYR A 163 -5.07 -8.54 4.05
C TYR A 163 -3.69 -8.01 3.64
N ALA A 164 -3.63 -6.92 2.88
CA ALA A 164 -2.37 -6.39 2.40
C ALA A 164 -1.49 -5.85 3.52
N VAL A 165 -2.06 -5.18 4.53
CA VAL A 165 -1.31 -4.72 5.71
C VAL A 165 -0.82 -5.91 6.54
N ALA A 166 -1.63 -6.94 6.72
CA ALA A 166 -1.22 -8.17 7.40
C ALA A 166 -0.08 -8.88 6.64
N TRP A 167 -0.21 -9.02 5.32
CA TRP A 167 0.81 -9.66 4.48
C TRP A 167 2.12 -8.87 4.49
N LEU A 168 2.07 -7.53 4.41
CA LEU A 168 3.26 -6.69 4.53
C LEU A 168 3.88 -6.81 5.92
N SER A 169 3.08 -6.83 6.99
CA SER A 169 3.61 -7.04 8.35
C SER A 169 4.37 -8.37 8.50
N GLU A 170 3.96 -9.41 7.79
CA GLU A 170 4.63 -10.73 7.82
C GLU A 170 5.86 -10.82 6.93
N ASN A 171 5.92 -10.03 5.86
CA ASN A 171 6.88 -10.24 4.78
C ASN A 171 7.82 -9.04 4.57
N ALA A 172 7.59 -7.89 5.21
CA ALA A 172 8.32 -6.64 4.98
C ALA A 172 9.84 -6.80 5.05
N GLU A 173 10.36 -7.44 6.10
CA GLU A 173 11.80 -7.67 6.26
C GLU A 173 12.36 -8.49 5.09
N LYS A 174 11.69 -9.59 4.75
CA LYS A 174 12.13 -10.52 3.70
C LYS A 174 12.09 -9.89 2.31
N ILE A 175 11.00 -9.20 1.97
CA ILE A 175 10.85 -8.56 0.66
C ILE A 175 11.83 -7.40 0.52
N THR A 176 12.03 -6.62 1.59
CA THR A 176 13.00 -5.51 1.60
C THR A 176 14.42 -6.04 1.43
N LYS A 177 14.80 -7.07 2.18
CA LYS A 177 16.12 -7.69 2.04
C LYS A 177 16.35 -8.24 0.63
N THR A 178 15.37 -8.97 0.08
CA THR A 178 15.47 -9.51 -1.28
C THR A 178 15.58 -8.41 -2.33
N ALA A 179 14.80 -7.33 -2.20
CA ALA A 179 14.86 -6.18 -3.09
C ALA A 179 16.22 -5.45 -2.97
N GLN A 180 16.76 -5.30 -1.76
CA GLN A 180 18.09 -4.74 -1.53
C GLN A 180 19.19 -5.59 -2.18
N GLU A 181 19.16 -6.92 -2.02
CA GLU A 181 20.13 -7.82 -2.63
C GLU A 181 20.13 -7.70 -4.16
N LYS A 182 18.94 -7.73 -4.79
CA LYS A 182 18.80 -7.54 -6.25
C LYS A 182 19.26 -6.16 -6.71
N THR A 183 18.93 -5.13 -5.94
CA THR A 183 19.36 -3.75 -6.26
C THR A 183 20.89 -3.67 -6.19
N LEU A 184 21.49 -4.22 -5.13
CA LEU A 184 22.94 -4.24 -4.99
C LEU A 184 23.63 -4.98 -6.13
N GLU A 185 23.10 -6.14 -6.52
CA GLU A 185 23.60 -6.91 -7.66
C GLU A 185 23.55 -6.07 -8.96
N SER A 186 22.41 -5.44 -9.25
CA SER A 186 22.24 -4.59 -10.43
C SER A 186 23.20 -3.39 -10.44
N GLU A 187 23.39 -2.72 -9.30
CA GLU A 187 24.31 -1.57 -9.19
C GLU A 187 25.78 -1.99 -9.35
N LYS A 188 26.15 -3.19 -8.85
CA LYS A 188 27.47 -3.78 -9.06
C LYS A 188 27.71 -4.14 -10.52
N GLU A 189 26.72 -4.73 -11.19
CA GLU A 189 26.80 -5.04 -12.62
C GLU A 189 27.01 -3.76 -13.44
N GLN A 190 26.27 -2.69 -13.14
CA GLN A 190 26.46 -1.39 -13.79
C GLN A 190 27.87 -0.82 -13.57
N TYR A 191 28.36 -0.90 -12.33
CA TYR A 191 29.72 -0.48 -11.99
C TYR A 191 30.78 -1.25 -12.78
N LEU A 192 30.62 -2.57 -12.91
CA LEU A 192 31.54 -3.43 -13.67
C LEU A 192 31.45 -3.16 -15.17
N PHE A 193 30.24 -3.01 -15.70
CA PHE A 193 29.98 -2.70 -17.11
C PHE A 193 30.71 -1.43 -17.57
N PHE A 194 30.81 -0.41 -16.70
CA PHE A 194 31.60 0.77 -17.00
C PHE A 194 33.07 0.45 -17.30
N PHE A 195 33.71 -0.43 -16.53
CA PHE A 195 35.13 -0.74 -16.71
C PHE A 195 35.40 -1.78 -17.80
N THR A 196 34.46 -2.68 -18.08
CA THR A 196 34.65 -3.67 -19.13
C THR A 196 34.32 -3.11 -20.51
N ASP A 197 33.25 -2.32 -20.61
CA ASP A 197 32.67 -1.97 -21.90
C ASP A 197 32.87 -0.48 -22.21
N VAL A 198 32.46 0.41 -21.30
CA VAL A 198 32.56 1.86 -21.54
C VAL A 198 34.03 2.30 -21.59
N TYR A 199 34.85 1.84 -20.66
CA TYR A 199 36.29 2.12 -20.66
C TYR A 199 36.95 1.59 -21.93
N GLY A 200 36.59 0.38 -22.39
CA GLY A 200 37.09 -0.18 -23.65
C GLY A 200 36.74 0.69 -24.85
N ILE A 201 35.49 1.16 -24.94
CA ILE A 201 35.06 2.10 -25.99
C ILE A 201 35.88 3.39 -25.95
N LEU A 202 36.18 3.93 -24.75
CA LEU A 202 36.97 5.15 -24.60
C LEU A 202 38.45 4.95 -24.97
N GLU A 203 38.99 3.75 -24.79
CA GLU A 203 40.34 3.41 -25.26
C GLU A 203 40.42 3.30 -26.79
N ASP A 204 39.32 2.90 -27.44
CA ASP A 204 39.21 2.80 -28.90
C ASP A 204 38.68 4.09 -29.56
N ALA A 205 38.38 5.11 -28.76
CA ALA A 205 37.88 6.40 -29.24
C ALA A 205 38.95 7.20 -30.01
N PRO A 206 38.54 8.19 -30.83
CA PRO A 206 39.45 9.15 -31.44
C PRO A 206 40.40 9.80 -30.42
N GLU A 207 41.63 10.12 -30.87
CA GLU A 207 42.73 10.54 -30.00
C GLU A 207 42.40 11.78 -29.15
N ASP A 208 41.55 12.68 -29.64
CA ASP A 208 41.09 13.85 -28.91
C ASP A 208 40.20 13.49 -27.70
N ILE A 209 39.32 12.50 -27.83
CA ILE A 209 38.49 11.99 -26.72
C ILE A 209 39.34 11.15 -25.77
N LYS A 210 40.13 10.24 -26.34
CA LYS A 210 41.02 9.35 -25.58
C LYS A 210 42.00 10.13 -24.72
N SER A 211 42.67 11.14 -25.27
CA SER A 211 43.63 11.96 -24.53
C SER A 211 42.97 12.79 -23.42
N LYS A 212 41.78 13.37 -23.66
CA LYS A 212 40.99 14.08 -22.63
C LYS A 212 40.58 13.16 -21.48
N PHE A 213 40.14 11.94 -21.81
CA PHE A 213 39.78 10.93 -20.82
C PHE A 213 40.97 10.56 -19.93
N HIS A 214 42.12 10.22 -20.54
CA HIS A 214 43.35 9.90 -19.81
C HIS A 214 43.87 11.05 -18.95
N ALA A 215 43.80 12.28 -19.44
CA ALA A 215 44.28 13.45 -18.72
C ALA A 215 43.48 13.74 -17.44
N SER A 216 42.18 13.42 -17.42
CA SER A 216 41.30 13.66 -16.28
C SER A 216 41.19 12.47 -15.32
N GLN A 217 41.55 11.26 -15.75
CA GLN A 217 41.31 10.00 -15.04
C GLN A 217 41.88 9.96 -13.62
N THR A 218 43.12 10.38 -13.42
CA THR A 218 43.78 10.30 -12.09
C THR A 218 43.07 11.19 -11.07
N THR A 219 42.70 12.40 -11.47
CA THR A 219 41.97 13.35 -10.63
C THR A 219 40.57 12.84 -10.36
N TRP A 220 39.86 12.38 -11.39
CA TRP A 220 38.52 11.82 -11.27
C TRP A 220 38.46 10.64 -10.30
N VAL A 221 39.37 9.65 -10.41
CA VAL A 221 39.41 8.49 -9.49
C VAL A 221 39.60 8.94 -8.04
N LYS A 222 40.47 9.92 -7.79
CA LYS A 222 40.72 10.46 -6.45
C LYS A 222 39.49 11.16 -5.88
N GLU A 223 38.82 11.98 -6.69
CA GLU A 223 37.62 12.70 -6.29
C GLU A 223 36.43 11.77 -6.06
N ARG A 224 36.22 10.81 -6.97
CA ARG A 224 35.24 9.74 -6.84
C ARG A 224 35.45 8.97 -5.55
N ASN A 225 36.66 8.48 -5.27
CA ASN A 225 36.91 7.69 -4.07
C ASN A 225 36.75 8.53 -2.79
N LYS A 226 37.00 9.84 -2.85
CA LYS A 226 36.72 10.76 -1.75
C LYS A 226 35.21 10.98 -1.54
N LYS A 227 34.43 11.02 -2.63
CA LYS A 227 32.97 11.24 -2.62
C LYS A 227 32.18 9.99 -2.24
N CYS A 228 32.54 8.84 -2.81
CA CYS A 228 31.77 7.60 -2.75
C CYS A 228 32.41 6.51 -1.85
N GLY A 229 33.65 6.71 -1.41
CA GLY A 229 34.46 5.66 -0.77
C GLY A 229 35.25 4.83 -1.79
N ASN A 230 36.08 3.90 -1.31
CA ASN A 230 36.81 2.97 -2.18
C ASN A 230 35.95 1.72 -2.44
N ALA A 231 35.64 1.45 -3.71
CA ALA A 231 34.85 0.29 -4.13
C ALA A 231 35.38 -1.04 -3.59
N GLU A 232 36.70 -1.26 -3.57
CA GLU A 232 37.33 -2.49 -3.05
C GLU A 232 37.10 -2.68 -1.54
N SER A 233 36.87 -1.58 -0.84
CA SER A 233 36.60 -1.59 0.61
C SER A 233 35.12 -1.74 0.94
N LEU A 234 34.21 -1.57 -0.03
CA LEU A 234 32.77 -1.62 0.22
C LEU A 234 32.30 -3.01 0.67
N GLU A 235 32.90 -4.06 0.11
CA GLU A 235 32.55 -5.45 0.46
C GLU A 235 33.23 -5.93 1.75
N THR A 236 34.36 -5.34 2.11
CA THR A 236 35.20 -5.79 3.24
C THR A 236 34.92 -5.04 4.55
N ASN A 237 34.26 -3.88 4.48
CA ASN A 237 34.00 -3.01 5.64
C ASN A 237 32.71 -3.33 6.43
N ASN A 238 32.09 -4.51 6.24
CA ASN A 238 30.84 -4.90 6.92
C ASN A 238 29.71 -3.84 6.79
N LEU A 239 29.65 -3.11 5.68
CA LEU A 239 28.60 -2.13 5.42
C LEU A 239 27.24 -2.82 5.27
N SER A 240 26.17 -2.17 5.71
CA SER A 240 24.81 -2.62 5.43
C SER A 240 24.53 -2.63 3.93
N LEU A 241 23.56 -3.45 3.48
CA LEU A 241 23.17 -3.49 2.05
C LEU A 241 22.78 -2.10 1.53
N LYS A 242 22.09 -1.30 2.35
CA LYS A 242 21.69 0.07 2.01
C LYS A 242 22.89 0.99 1.78
N GLU A 243 23.91 0.91 2.63
CA GLU A 243 25.15 1.68 2.47
C GLU A 243 25.93 1.24 1.23
N GLN A 244 25.99 -0.07 0.97
CA GLN A 244 26.64 -0.59 -0.24
C GLN A 244 25.93 -0.11 -1.51
N ILE A 245 24.59 -0.21 -1.58
CA ILE A 245 23.79 0.30 -2.71
C ILE A 245 24.06 1.79 -2.94
N HIS A 246 24.05 2.59 -1.87
CA HIS A 246 24.30 4.03 -1.97
C HIS A 246 25.70 4.33 -2.52
N ALA A 247 26.71 3.61 -2.06
CA ALA A 247 28.08 3.76 -2.54
C ALA A 247 28.20 3.40 -4.04
N TYR A 248 27.64 2.25 -4.47
CA TYR A 248 27.67 1.89 -5.89
C TYR A 248 26.90 2.87 -6.78
N ARG A 249 25.73 3.36 -6.34
CA ARG A 249 25.00 4.44 -7.03
C ARG A 249 25.84 5.70 -7.18
N CYS A 250 26.56 6.09 -6.13
CA CYS A 250 27.47 7.23 -6.19
C CYS A 250 28.58 6.98 -7.23
N HIS A 251 29.19 5.79 -7.25
CA HIS A 251 30.18 5.43 -8.26
C HIS A 251 29.58 5.51 -9.68
N ASN A 252 28.43 4.88 -9.92
CA ASN A 252 27.74 4.87 -11.21
C ASN A 252 27.38 6.29 -11.70
N ALA A 253 26.96 7.17 -10.78
CA ALA A 253 26.71 8.58 -11.09
C ALA A 253 27.98 9.32 -11.52
N THR A 254 29.07 9.18 -10.77
CA THR A 254 30.36 9.84 -11.12
C THR A 254 30.97 9.32 -12.41
N MET A 255 30.70 8.07 -12.78
CA MET A 255 31.09 7.48 -14.06
C MET A 255 30.31 8.11 -15.22
N SER A 256 29.00 8.32 -15.03
CA SER A 256 28.17 9.01 -16.01
C SER A 256 28.63 10.46 -16.19
N GLU A 257 28.91 11.17 -15.09
CA GLU A 257 29.48 12.53 -15.10
C GLU A 257 30.80 12.57 -15.90
N GLN A 258 31.69 11.60 -15.69
CA GLN A 258 32.98 11.52 -16.39
C GLN A 258 32.80 11.35 -17.90
N VAL A 259 31.88 10.48 -18.34
CA VAL A 259 31.60 10.27 -19.77
C VAL A 259 30.99 11.52 -20.39
N SER A 260 30.03 12.17 -19.71
CA SER A 260 29.43 13.41 -20.19
C SER A 260 30.44 14.54 -20.37
N SER A 261 31.47 14.62 -19.51
CA SER A 261 32.52 15.65 -19.62
C SER A 261 33.41 15.53 -20.87
N LEU A 262 33.30 14.41 -21.61
CA LEU A 262 34.05 14.18 -22.85
C LEU A 262 33.31 14.72 -24.08
N ASP A 263 32.05 15.14 -23.94
CA ASP A 263 31.24 15.69 -25.02
C ASP A 263 31.84 17.04 -25.50
N PRO A 264 32.15 17.20 -26.80
CA PRO A 264 32.76 18.42 -27.32
C PRO A 264 31.91 19.70 -27.21
N ASP A 265 30.60 19.62 -26.90
CA ASP A 265 29.71 20.79 -26.83
C ASP A 265 29.76 21.59 -25.51
N GLU A 266 30.56 21.19 -24.52
CA GLU A 266 30.73 21.92 -23.23
C GLU A 266 32.06 22.72 -23.11
N GLY A 267 32.74 23.03 -24.22
CA GLY A 267 34.01 23.78 -24.27
C GLY A 267 33.92 25.22 -24.74
#